data_AF-A0AA85BKD9-F1
#
_entry.id   AF-A0AA85BKD9-F1
#
_cell.length_a   1.000
_cell.length_b   1.000
_cell.length_c   1.000
_cell.angle_alpha   90.00
_cell.angle_beta   90.00
_cell.angle_gamma   90.00
#
_symmetry.space_group_name_H-M   'P 1'
#
loop_
_entity.id
_entity.type
_entity.pdbx_description
1 polymer ?
#
loop_
_entity_poly.entity_id
_entity_poly.type
_entity_poly.pdbx_seq_one_letter_code
_entity_poly.pdbx_strand_id
1 'polypeptide(L)'
;MYILVIIPLFLNLYHVRTWNVYGYMESQIPEQIHIALGEQPSTISITWVTQENTESSTVLYGTMLLNMKSTGYVKQFIDGGREQRKMYIHRVILSDLIANTTYYYKCGSSDG
;
A
#
# COMPACT_ATOMS: atom_id res chain seq x y z
N MET A 1 -23.59 0.60 47.42
CA MET A 1 -23.90 -0.54 46.54
C MET A 1 -24.21 0.05 45.17
N TYR A 2 -23.20 0.12 44.31
CA TYR A 2 -23.20 0.93 43.08
C TYR A 2 -23.99 0.22 41.98
N ILE A 3 -25.14 0.77 41.62
CA ILE A 3 -25.90 0.40 40.43
C ILE A 3 -26.19 1.69 39.67
N LEU A 4 -25.97 1.65 38.36
CA LEU A 4 -26.15 2.70 37.33
C LEU A 4 -24.91 3.54 36.97
N VAL A 5 -23.96 2.89 36.30
CA VAL A 5 -23.24 3.51 35.17
C VAL A 5 -23.25 2.50 34.01
N ILE A 6 -24.40 2.40 33.35
CA ILE A 6 -24.53 1.78 32.03
C ILE A 6 -24.95 2.92 31.11
N ILE A 7 -24.19 3.10 30.02
CA ILE A 7 -24.32 4.11 28.95
C ILE A 7 -23.50 5.39 29.25
N PRO A 8 -22.32 5.55 28.64
CA PRO A 8 -22.19 5.50 27.18
C PRO A 8 -21.05 4.57 26.74
N LEU A 9 -21.37 3.30 26.48
CA LEU A 9 -20.49 2.38 25.73
C LEU A 9 -21.06 2.10 24.33
N PHE A 10 -21.78 3.06 23.75
CA PHE A 10 -22.43 2.94 22.43
C PHE A 10 -21.95 4.00 21.42
N LEU A 11 -20.77 4.60 21.62
CA LEU A 11 -20.20 5.56 20.67
C LEU A 11 -18.82 5.17 20.12
N ASN A 12 -18.42 3.90 20.21
CA ASN A 12 -17.23 3.38 19.52
C ASN A 12 -17.56 2.15 18.65
N LEU A 13 -18.73 2.14 18.02
CA LEU A 13 -19.10 1.15 16.99
C LEU A 13 -19.42 1.77 15.63
N TYR A 14 -19.22 3.08 15.49
CA TYR A 14 -19.02 3.68 14.18
C TYR A 14 -17.51 3.72 13.97
N HIS A 15 -16.94 2.57 13.57
CA HIS A 15 -15.82 2.62 12.65
C HIS A 15 -16.26 3.63 11.61
N VAL A 16 -15.58 4.77 11.54
CA VAL A 16 -15.84 5.75 10.51
C VAL A 16 -15.66 4.95 9.23
N ARG A 17 -16.75 4.52 8.59
CA ARG A 17 -16.72 4.09 7.21
C ARG A 17 -16.44 5.38 6.47
N THR A 18 -15.16 5.75 6.43
CA THR A 18 -14.66 6.71 5.48
C THR A 18 -15.08 6.13 4.15
N TRP A 19 -16.09 6.74 3.55
CA TRP A 19 -16.46 6.44 2.19
C TRP A 19 -15.17 6.57 1.39
N ASN A 20 -14.68 5.47 0.83
CA ASN A 20 -13.56 5.53 -0.10
C ASN A 20 -13.99 6.45 -1.23
N VAL A 21 -13.54 7.71 -1.18
CA VAL A 21 -13.90 8.78 -2.13
C VAL A 21 -13.57 8.35 -3.58
N TYR A 22 -12.69 7.35 -3.71
CA TYR A 22 -12.19 6.81 -4.96
C TYR A 22 -12.84 5.47 -5.38
N GLY A 23 -13.73 4.88 -4.58
CA GLY A 23 -14.41 3.62 -4.92
C GLY A 23 -13.57 2.34 -4.81
N TYR A 24 -12.33 2.41 -4.31
CA TYR A 24 -11.46 1.25 -4.13
C TYR A 24 -11.81 0.43 -2.89
N MET A 25 -11.45 -0.86 -2.87
CA MET A 25 -11.51 -1.66 -1.65
C MET A 25 -10.42 -1.19 -0.70
N GLU A 26 -10.78 -0.86 0.55
CA GLU A 26 -9.83 -0.38 1.57
C GLU A 26 -8.69 -1.37 1.79
N SER A 27 -8.97 -2.67 1.71
CA SER A 27 -7.98 -3.75 1.84
C SER A 27 -6.93 -3.80 0.72
N GLN A 28 -7.17 -3.14 -0.41
CA GLN A 28 -6.26 -3.06 -1.55
C GLN A 28 -5.46 -1.74 -1.58
N ILE A 29 -5.74 -0.81 -0.67
CA ILE A 29 -4.99 0.45 -0.59
C ILE A 29 -3.56 0.13 -0.12
N PRO A 30 -2.52 0.63 -0.83
CA PRO A 30 -1.14 0.45 -0.41
C PRO A 30 -0.86 1.00 1.00
N GLU A 31 -0.30 0.15 1.86
CA GLU A 31 0.21 0.50 3.18
C GLU A 31 1.69 0.11 3.32
N GLN A 32 2.34 0.56 4.40
CA GLN A 32 3.72 0.22 4.74
C GLN A 32 4.72 0.46 3.59
N ILE A 33 4.52 1.57 2.87
CA ILE A 33 5.31 1.91 1.69
C ILE A 33 6.75 2.17 2.09
N HIS A 34 7.69 1.52 1.39
CA HIS A 34 9.11 1.63 1.60
C HIS A 34 9.86 1.80 0.27
N ILE A 35 10.96 2.54 0.31
CA ILE A 35 11.85 2.77 -0.83
C ILE A 35 13.27 2.37 -0.43
N ALA A 36 13.94 1.63 -1.30
CA ALA A 36 15.34 1.26 -1.15
C ALA A 36 16.11 1.46 -2.46
N LEU A 37 17.43 1.64 -2.37
CA LEU A 37 18.30 1.56 -3.54
C LEU A 37 18.24 0.14 -4.12
N GLY A 38 18.24 0.04 -5.45
CA GLY A 38 18.36 -1.23 -6.15
C GLY A 38 19.81 -1.68 -6.30
N GLU A 39 20.04 -2.67 -7.16
CA GLU A 39 21.38 -3.23 -7.40
C GLU A 39 22.32 -2.25 -8.10
N GLN A 40 21.77 -1.32 -8.89
CA GLN A 40 22.52 -0.28 -9.58
C GLN A 40 22.16 1.10 -9.03
N PRO A 41 23.07 2.09 -9.06
CA PRO A 41 22.77 3.45 -8.60
C PRO A 41 21.62 4.14 -9.35
N SER A 42 21.33 3.71 -10.58
CA SER A 42 20.21 4.17 -11.41
C SER A 42 18.91 3.41 -11.15
N THR A 43 18.85 2.59 -10.10
CA THR A 43 17.69 1.76 -9.78
C THR A 43 17.18 2.02 -8.37
N ILE A 44 15.85 2.05 -8.23
CA ILE A 44 15.15 2.17 -6.96
C ILE A 44 14.11 1.06 -6.85
N SER A 45 14.07 0.40 -5.70
CA SER A 45 13.06 -0.59 -5.34
C SER A 45 11.97 0.05 -4.49
N ILE A 46 10.73 -0.02 -4.96
CA ILE A 46 9.54 0.41 -4.22
C ILE A 46 8.81 -0.84 -3.74
N THR A 47 8.45 -0.86 -2.46
CA THR A 47 7.75 -1.97 -1.82
C THR A 47 6.57 -1.44 -1.04
N TRP A 48 5.45 -2.15 -1.06
CA TRP A 48 4.27 -1.85 -0.25
C TRP A 48 3.52 -3.14 0.07
N VAL A 49 2.56 -3.03 0.98
CA VAL A 49 1.70 -4.13 1.39
C VAL A 49 0.24 -3.79 1.08
N THR A 50 -0.55 -4.81 0.73
CA THR A 50 -2.01 -4.78 0.76
C THR A 50 -2.54 -5.95 1.61
N GLN A 51 -3.75 -5.81 2.14
CA GLN A 51 -4.39 -6.84 2.96
C GLN A 51 -5.09 -7.90 2.10
N GLU A 52 -5.47 -7.55 0.87
CA GLU A 52 -6.02 -8.46 -0.13
C GLU A 52 -5.20 -8.43 -1.41
N ASN A 53 -5.31 -9.49 -2.21
CA ASN A 53 -4.61 -9.58 -3.48
C ASN A 53 -5.11 -8.50 -4.46
N THR A 54 -4.22 -7.98 -5.29
CA THR A 54 -4.54 -7.07 -6.40
C THR A 54 -4.21 -7.71 -7.74
N GLU A 55 -4.76 -7.18 -8.83
CA GLU A 55 -4.49 -7.70 -10.17
C GLU A 55 -3.03 -7.48 -10.61
N SER A 56 -2.41 -6.38 -10.17
CA SER A 56 -1.05 -6.04 -10.55
C SER A 56 -0.28 -5.30 -9.44
N SER A 57 1.04 -5.26 -9.61
CA SER A 57 1.93 -4.42 -8.82
C SER A 57 2.51 -3.35 -9.74
N THR A 58 1.91 -2.16 -9.75
CA THR A 58 2.24 -1.09 -10.69
C THR A 58 2.74 0.15 -9.95
N VAL A 59 3.78 0.79 -10.49
CA VAL A 59 4.20 2.13 -10.10
C VAL A 59 4.14 3.06 -11.29
N LEU A 60 3.41 4.16 -11.15
CA LEU A 60 3.48 5.31 -12.05
C LEU A 60 4.46 6.32 -11.47
N TYR A 61 5.34 6.89 -12.30
CA TYR A 61 6.39 7.79 -11.81
C TYR A 61 6.80 8.85 -12.85
N GLY A 62 7.46 9.91 -12.38
CA GLY A 62 8.06 10.95 -13.22
C GLY A 62 8.46 12.20 -12.46
N THR A 63 9.11 13.14 -13.16
CA THR A 63 9.72 14.34 -12.55
C THR A 63 8.73 15.49 -12.35
N MET A 64 7.62 15.50 -13.11
CA MET A 64 6.54 16.48 -13.01
C MET A 64 5.16 15.82 -13.16
N LEU A 65 5.03 14.94 -14.15
CA LEU A 65 3.84 14.13 -14.41
C LEU A 65 4.18 12.66 -14.22
N LEU A 66 3.20 11.85 -13.79
CA LEU A 66 3.35 10.40 -13.64
C LEU A 66 3.12 9.68 -14.98
N ASN A 67 3.99 9.94 -15.95
CA ASN A 67 3.86 9.44 -17.33
C ASN A 67 4.68 8.18 -17.62
N MET A 68 5.56 7.77 -16.72
CA MET A 68 6.28 6.49 -16.80
C MET A 68 5.58 5.44 -15.95
N LYS A 69 5.70 4.17 -16.35
CA LYS A 69 5.09 3.02 -15.68
C LYS A 69 6.12 1.90 -15.54
N SER A 70 6.20 1.32 -14.35
CA SER A 70 6.90 0.05 -14.11
C SER A 70 5.95 -0.94 -13.45
N THR A 71 6.15 -2.22 -13.74
CA THR A 71 5.40 -3.34 -13.16
C THR A 71 6.36 -4.28 -12.44
N GLY A 72 5.89 -4.89 -11.37
CA GLY A 72 6.68 -5.84 -10.60
C GLY A 72 5.86 -7.05 -10.18
N TYR A 73 6.21 -7.61 -9.03
CA TYR A 73 5.61 -8.85 -8.54
C TYR A 73 5.01 -8.68 -7.15
N VAL A 74 4.10 -9.58 -6.82
CA VAL A 74 3.51 -9.71 -5.49
C VAL A 74 3.86 -11.07 -4.90
N LYS A 75 4.08 -11.12 -3.59
CA LYS A 75 4.26 -12.36 -2.84
C LYS A 75 3.34 -12.37 -1.63
N GLN A 76 2.55 -13.43 -1.50
CA GLN A 76 1.75 -13.65 -0.30
C GLN A 76 2.66 -14.00 0.88
N PHE A 77 2.40 -13.37 2.01
CA PHE A 77 2.99 -13.65 3.30
C PHE A 77 1.86 -14.02 4.27
N ILE A 78 2.10 -15.07 5.06
CA ILE A 78 1.21 -15.49 6.15
C ILE A 78 1.98 -15.27 7.44
N ASP A 79 1.42 -14.50 8.37
CA ASP A 79 2.07 -14.26 9.64
C ASP A 79 2.08 -15.52 10.53
N GLY A 80 3.03 -15.58 11.47
CA GLY A 80 3.14 -16.68 12.43
C GLY A 80 2.12 -16.61 13.58
N GLY A 81 1.15 -15.70 13.51
CA GLY A 81 0.15 -15.49 14.56
C GLY A 81 -0.90 -16.61 14.58
N ARG A 82 -1.71 -16.67 15.64
CA ARG A 82 -2.83 -17.64 15.72
C ARG A 82 -3.85 -17.45 14.60
N GLU A 83 -4.05 -16.20 14.19
CA GLU A 83 -4.98 -15.82 13.12
C GLU A 83 -4.44 -16.04 11.70
N GLN A 84 -3.14 -16.36 11.56
CA GLN A 84 -2.49 -16.62 10.26
C GLN A 84 -2.85 -15.56 9.21
N ARG A 85 -2.65 -14.29 9.55
CA ARG A 85 -3.08 -13.18 8.70
C ARG A 85 -2.32 -13.20 7.39
N LYS A 86 -3.06 -13.07 6.29
CA LYS A 86 -2.51 -12.97 4.94
C LYS A 86 -2.23 -11.51 4.61
N MET A 87 -1.07 -11.27 4.03
CA MET A 87 -0.64 -9.98 3.51
C MET A 87 0.02 -10.19 2.15
N TYR A 88 -0.07 -9.21 1.28
CA TYR A 88 0.46 -9.27 -0.08
C TYR A 88 1.56 -8.23 -0.21
N ILE A 89 2.80 -8.69 -0.37
CA ILE A 89 3.98 -7.83 -0.43
C ILE A 89 4.30 -7.60 -1.90
N HIS A 90 4.17 -6.36 -2.33
CA HIS A 90 4.42 -5.93 -3.70
C HIS A 90 5.82 -5.33 -3.81
N ARG A 91 6.54 -5.65 -4.88
CA ARG A 91 7.85 -5.06 -5.17
C ARG A 91 7.98 -4.71 -6.64
N VAL A 92 8.33 -3.45 -6.90
CA VAL A 92 8.57 -2.90 -8.24
C VAL A 92 9.94 -2.24 -8.29
N ILE A 93 10.67 -2.46 -9.38
CA ILE A 93 11.96 -1.79 -9.62
C ILE A 93 11.74 -0.69 -10.67
N LEU A 94 12.15 0.53 -10.33
CA LEU A 94 12.34 1.61 -11.29
C LEU A 94 13.78 1.55 -11.78
N SER A 95 13.97 1.49 -13.10
CA SER A 95 15.29 1.47 -13.74
C SER A 95 15.56 2.75 -14.50
N ASP A 96 16.81 2.91 -14.94
CA ASP A 96 17.25 3.98 -15.84
C ASP A 96 16.97 5.39 -15.29
N LEU A 97 16.99 5.51 -13.95
CA LEU A 97 16.79 6.79 -13.27
C LEU A 97 18.02 7.68 -13.42
N ILE A 98 17.76 8.96 -13.67
CA ILE A 98 18.82 9.97 -13.78
C ILE A 98 19.25 10.37 -12.37
N ALA A 99 20.56 10.36 -12.12
CA ALA A 99 21.13 10.78 -10.85
C ALA A 99 20.77 12.24 -10.54
N ASN A 100 20.72 12.60 -9.25
CA ASN A 100 20.40 13.95 -8.78
C ASN A 100 19.07 14.49 -9.34
N THR A 101 18.08 13.62 -9.55
CA THR A 101 16.76 13.98 -10.08
C THR A 101 15.67 13.53 -9.12
N THR A 102 14.74 14.42 -8.80
CA THR A 102 13.56 14.08 -7.99
C THR A 102 12.49 13.43 -8.86
N TYR A 103 12.05 12.24 -8.46
CA TYR A 103 10.92 11.54 -9.06
C TYR A 103 9.77 11.46 -8.07
N TYR A 104 8.58 11.82 -8.53
CA TYR A 104 7.32 11.53 -7.85
C TYR A 104 6.82 10.16 -8.29
N TYR A 105 6.09 9.47 -7.41
CA TYR A 105 5.56 8.14 -7.70
C TYR A 105 4.19 7.91 -7.07
N LYS A 106 3.42 7.01 -7.70
CA LYS A 106 2.20 6.42 -7.15
C LYS A 106 2.30 4.91 -7.34
N CYS A 107 2.31 4.17 -6.24
CA CYS A 107 2.20 2.71 -6.25
C CYS A 107 0.74 2.27 -6.08
N GLY A 108 0.42 1.07 -6.57
CA GLY A 108 -0.91 0.49 -6.48
C GLY A 108 -1.09 -0.58 -7.54
N SER A 109 -2.33 -0.77 -7.99
CA SER A 109 -2.68 -1.71 -9.04
C SER A 109 -3.47 -1.04 -10.16
N SER A 110 -3.71 -1.75 -11.26
CA SER A 110 -4.53 -1.30 -12.39
C SER A 110 -5.98 -1.02 -12.00
N ASP A 111 -6.47 -1.70 -10.96
CA ASP A 111 -7.77 -1.52 -10.31
C ASP A 111 -7.75 -0.45 -9.21
N GLY A 112 -6.61 0.19 -8.90
CA GLY A 112 -6.49 1.24 -7.88
C GLY A 112 -5.07 1.52 -7.40
#